data_AF-A0A8J3R2C3-F1
#
_entry.id   AF-A0A8J3R2C3-F1
#
_cell.length_a   1.000
_cell.length_b   1.000
_cell.length_c   1.000
_cell.angle_alpha   90.00
_cell.angle_beta   90.00
_cell.angle_gamma   90.00
#
_symmetry.space_group_name_H-M   'P 1'
#
loop_
_entity.id
_entity.type
_entity.pdbx_description
1 polymer ?
#
loop_
_entity_poly.entity_id
_entity_poly.type
_entity_poly.pdbx_seq_one_letter_code
_entity_poly.pdbx_strand_id
1 'polypeptide(L)'
;MPAARTLEFPIGFLGNPFVAISTMPAWLGAIALWNPLSSTVSAALQLFGDPTGATPSWITDHAILMAVAWPLLLIAAFFSLSLLAER
;
A
#
# COMPACT_ATOMS: atom_id res chain seq x y z
N MET A 1 -10.07 15.71 -17.21
CA MET A 1 -9.41 14.75 -16.28
C MET A 1 -8.99 15.39 -14.93
N PRO A 2 -9.84 16.13 -14.18
CA PRO A 2 -9.44 16.64 -12.85
C PRO A 2 -9.75 15.68 -11.68
N ALA A 3 -10.71 14.77 -11.83
CA ALA A 3 -11.19 13.94 -10.73
C ALA A 3 -10.16 12.91 -10.21
N ALA A 4 -9.35 12.34 -11.10
CA ALA A 4 -8.29 11.40 -10.71
C ALA A 4 -7.29 12.06 -9.76
N ARG A 5 -6.84 13.29 -10.09
CA ARG A 5 -5.88 14.10 -9.30
C ARG A 5 -6.34 14.44 -7.90
N THR A 6 -7.65 14.64 -7.74
CA THR A 6 -8.25 14.97 -6.45
C THR A 6 -8.36 13.74 -5.54
N LEU A 7 -8.45 12.53 -6.10
CA LEU A 7 -8.59 11.29 -5.34
C LEU A 7 -7.24 10.63 -5.02
N GLU A 8 -6.22 10.80 -5.88
CA GLU A 8 -4.89 10.25 -5.65
C GLU A 8 -4.18 10.85 -4.43
N PHE A 9 -4.51 12.09 -4.06
CA PHE A 9 -4.03 12.70 -2.82
C PHE A 9 -4.58 11.96 -1.57
N PRO A 10 -5.88 11.98 -1.23
CA PRO A 10 -6.39 11.32 -0.02
C PRO A 10 -6.12 9.81 0.05
N ILE A 11 -6.13 9.10 -1.10
CA ILE A 11 -5.81 7.67 -1.14
C ILE A 11 -4.31 7.42 -0.91
N GLY A 12 -3.43 8.28 -1.42
CA GLY A 12 -1.98 8.21 -1.16
C GLY A 12 -1.62 8.53 0.30
N PHE A 13 -2.38 9.41 0.97
CA PHE A 13 -2.21 9.73 2.39
C PHE A 13 -2.84 8.68 3.34
N LEU A 14 -3.67 7.77 2.84
CA LEU A 14 -4.22 6.66 3.61
C LEU A 14 -3.16 5.55 3.75
N GLY A 15 -2.24 5.73 4.69
CA GLY A 15 -1.18 4.75 4.94
C GLY A 15 -0.11 5.17 5.94
N ASN A 16 0.76 4.22 6.26
CA ASN A 16 1.62 4.20 7.44
C ASN A 16 2.60 5.39 7.64
N PRO A 17 3.07 6.19 6.65
CA PRO A 17 3.89 7.34 7.00
C PRO A 17 3.08 8.60 7.35
N PHE A 18 1.79 8.67 7.00
CA PHE A 18 1.02 9.92 7.08
C PHE A 18 -0.01 9.93 8.21
N VAL A 19 -0.65 8.80 8.47
CA VAL A 19 -1.64 8.65 9.55
C VAL A 19 -1.41 7.30 10.24
N ALA A 20 -1.32 7.34 11.57
CA ALA A 20 -1.19 6.13 12.38
C ALA A 20 -2.42 5.23 12.17
N ILE A 21 -2.20 4.02 11.66
CA ILE A 21 -3.30 3.09 11.34
C ILE A 21 -4.10 2.72 12.60
N SER A 22 -3.46 2.72 13.77
CA SER A 22 -4.10 2.45 15.07
C SER A 22 -5.19 3.45 15.45
N THR A 23 -5.23 4.65 14.85
CA THR A 23 -6.27 5.65 15.12
C THR A 23 -7.46 5.53 14.16
N MET A 24 -7.40 4.61 13.19
CA MET A 24 -8.45 4.42 12.19
C MET A 24 -9.52 3.44 12.68
N PRO A 25 -10.79 3.60 12.25
CA PRO A 25 -11.80 2.55 12.40
C PRO A 25 -11.31 1.23 11.79
N ALA A 26 -11.66 0.09 12.40
CA ALA A 26 -11.09 -1.22 12.03
C ALA A 26 -11.16 -1.56 10.53
N TRP A 27 -12.28 -1.23 9.87
CA TRP A 27 -12.45 -1.48 8.43
C TRP A 27 -11.53 -0.60 7.57
N LEU A 28 -11.29 0.66 7.99
CA LEU A 28 -10.44 1.60 7.27
C LEU A 28 -8.96 1.26 7.52
N GLY A 29 -8.62 0.86 8.74
CA GLY A 29 -7.28 0.38 9.09
C GLY A 29 -6.89 -0.87 8.30
N ALA A 30 -7.83 -1.79 8.07
CA ALA A 30 -7.60 -2.95 7.21
C ALA A 30 -7.26 -2.53 5.77
N ILE A 31 -8.00 -1.58 5.19
CA ILE A 31 -7.70 -1.07 3.84
C ILE A 31 -6.33 -0.37 3.80
N ALA A 32 -6.02 0.45 4.81
CA ALA A 32 -4.75 1.16 4.90
C ALA A 32 -3.55 0.22 5.07
N LEU A 33 -3.71 -0.91 5.75
CA LEU A 33 -2.68 -1.96 5.87
C LEU A 33 -2.41 -2.63 4.52
N TRP A 34 -3.45 -2.96 3.76
CA TRP A 34 -3.33 -3.61 2.45
C TRP A 34 -2.88 -2.67 1.33
N ASN A 35 -2.61 -1.40 1.60
CA ASN A 35 -2.13 -0.48 0.60
C ASN A 35 -0.67 -0.84 0.15
N PRO A 36 -0.40 -0.93 -1.18
CA PRO A 36 0.95 -1.12 -1.71
C PRO A 36 2.00 -0.18 -1.11
N LEU A 37 1.62 1.09 -0.90
CA LEU A 37 2.50 2.12 -0.35
C LEU A 37 2.83 1.82 1.12
N SER A 38 1.82 1.46 1.92
CA SER A 38 2.00 1.03 3.32
C SER A 38 2.92 -0.18 3.44
N SER A 39 2.82 -1.15 2.51
CA SER A 39 3.67 -2.34 2.50
C SER A 39 5.14 -1.99 2.23
N THR A 40 5.41 -1.13 1.24
CA THR A 40 6.77 -0.67 0.92
C THR A 40 7.39 0.15 2.05
N VAL A 41 6.61 1.05 2.68
CA VAL A 41 7.08 1.84 3.82
C VAL A 41 7.39 0.95 5.02
N SER A 42 6.51 -0.02 5.32
CA SER A 42 6.73 -0.95 6.43
C SER A 42 7.96 -1.84 6.19
N ALA A 43 8.20 -2.28 4.95
CA ALA A 43 9.40 -3.02 4.58
C ALA A 43 10.67 -2.17 4.73
N ALA A 44 10.64 -0.91 4.28
CA ALA A 44 11.75 0.02 4.45
C ALA A 44 12.06 0.26 5.94
N LEU A 45 11.04 0.49 6.78
CA LEU A 45 11.22 0.67 8.23
C LEU A 45 11.82 -0.58 8.91
N GLN A 46 11.43 -1.78 8.46
CA GLN A 46 12.05 -3.03 8.93
C GLN A 46 13.51 -3.17 8.51
N LEU A 47 13.83 -2.80 7.27
CA LEU A 47 15.19 -2.86 6.73
C LEU A 47 16.13 -1.82 7.36
N PHE A 48 15.61 -0.64 7.71
CA PHE A 48 16.39 0.48 8.26
C PHE A 48 16.32 0.60 9.80
N GLY A 49 15.61 -0.30 10.48
CA GLY A 49 15.74 -0.51 11.92
C GLY A 49 14.84 0.33 12.83
N ASP A 50 13.74 0.90 12.31
CA ASP A 50 12.81 1.70 13.13
C ASP A 50 11.34 1.26 12.97
N PRO A 51 10.94 0.13 13.57
CA PRO A 51 9.58 -0.43 13.45
C PRO A 51 8.54 0.30 14.33
N THR A 52 8.90 1.43 14.95
CA THR A 52 8.15 2.07 16.05
C THR A 52 6.74 2.56 15.69
N GLY A 53 6.37 2.59 14.40
CA GLY A 53 5.03 2.98 13.93
C GLY A 53 4.16 1.83 13.38
N ALA A 54 4.67 0.60 13.29
CA ALA A 54 3.97 -0.45 12.57
C ALA A 54 2.84 -1.08 13.41
N THR A 55 1.61 -1.07 12.87
CA THR A 55 0.48 -1.78 13.50
C THR A 55 0.66 -3.29 13.32
N PRO A 56 0.56 -4.12 14.38
CA PRO A 56 0.69 -5.56 14.27
C PRO A 56 -0.36 -6.15 13.32
N SER A 57 0.09 -6.79 12.25
CA SER A 57 -0.77 -7.45 11.26
C SER A 57 0.03 -8.45 10.44
N TRP A 58 -0.65 -9.41 9.82
CA TRP A 58 0.00 -10.38 8.93
C TRP A 58 0.78 -9.71 7.79
N ILE A 59 0.31 -8.56 7.29
CA ILE A 59 1.00 -7.77 6.26
C ILE A 59 2.29 -7.17 6.79
N THR A 60 2.24 -6.65 8.01
CA THR A 60 3.42 -6.11 8.68
C THR A 60 4.46 -7.22 8.88
N ASP A 61 4.03 -8.41 9.29
CA ASP A 61 4.92 -9.56 9.47
C ASP A 61 5.54 -10.04 8.14
N HIS A 62 4.86 -9.81 7.02
CA HIS A 62 5.31 -10.17 5.67
C HIS A 62 5.62 -8.94 4.80
N ALA A 63 6.06 -7.84 5.40
CA ALA A 63 6.17 -6.55 4.72
C ALA A 63 7.07 -6.62 3.46
N ILE A 64 8.20 -7.33 3.54
CA ILE A 64 9.11 -7.51 2.40
C ILE A 64 8.43 -8.28 1.26
N LEU A 65 7.69 -9.34 1.58
CA LEU A 65 6.94 -10.12 0.59
C LEU A 65 5.88 -9.26 -0.08
N MET A 66 5.12 -8.50 0.70
CA MET A 66 4.08 -7.60 0.19
C MET A 66 4.67 -6.46 -0.66
N ALA A 67 5.83 -5.92 -0.28
CA ALA A 67 6.53 -4.89 -1.05
C ALA A 67 6.97 -5.36 -2.45
N VAL A 68 7.20 -6.67 -2.65
CA VAL A 68 7.52 -7.25 -3.96
C VAL A 68 6.26 -7.74 -4.69
N ALA A 69 5.30 -8.32 -3.97
CA ALA A 69 4.08 -8.86 -4.55
C ALA A 69 3.22 -7.77 -5.20
N TRP A 70 3.11 -6.59 -4.59
CA TRP A 70 2.30 -5.49 -5.12
C TRP A 70 2.79 -4.96 -6.48
N PRO A 71 4.08 -4.61 -6.66
CA PRO A 71 4.60 -4.25 -7.98
C PRO A 71 4.35 -5.33 -9.04
N LEU A 72 4.55 -6.61 -8.72
CA LEU A 72 4.31 -7.71 -9.66
C LEU A 72 2.84 -7.84 -10.05
N LEU A 73 1.93 -7.73 -9.07
CA LEU A 73 0.48 -7.75 -9.32
C LEU A 73 0.03 -6.58 -10.18
N LEU A 74 0.53 -5.37 -9.91
CA LEU A 74 0.24 -4.19 -10.72
C LEU A 74 0.77 -4.37 -12.15
N ILE A 75 2.02 -4.82 -12.32
CA ILE A 75 2.58 -5.11 -13.64
C ILE A 75 1.71 -6.13 -14.37
N ALA A 76 1.36 -7.26 -13.75
CA ALA A 76 0.54 -8.29 -14.37
C ALA A 76 -0.85 -7.76 -14.78
N ALA A 77 -1.49 -6.96 -13.93
CA ALA A 77 -2.80 -6.38 -14.20
C ALA A 77 -2.77 -5.39 -15.38
N PHE A 78 -1.85 -4.42 -15.34
CA PHE A 78 -1.74 -3.40 -16.40
C PHE A 78 -1.18 -3.97 -17.70
N PHE A 79 -0.29 -4.95 -17.64
CA PHE A 79 0.17 -5.70 -18.81
C PHE A 79 -0.99 -6.43 -19.49
N SER A 80 -1.82 -7.14 -18.71
CA SER A 80 -2.99 -7.84 -19.24
C SER A 80 -4.01 -6.88 -19.86
N LEU A 81 -4.26 -5.73 -19.20
CA LEU A 81 -5.12 -4.67 -19.72
C LEU A 81 -4.58 -4.05 -21.02
N SER A 82 -3.27 -3.82 -21.11
CA SER A 82 -2.63 -3.30 -22.32
C SER A 82 -2.83 -4.25 -23.49
N LEU A 83 -2.61 -5.55 -23.28
CA LEU A 83 -2.81 -6.57 -24.30
C LEU A 83 -4.28 -6.69 -24.74
N LEU A 84 -5.22 -6.46 -23.82
CA LEU A 84 -6.65 -6.47 -24.13
C LEU A 84 -7.10 -5.20 -24.86
N ALA A 85 -6.48 -4.05 -24.59
CA ALA A 85 -6.80 -2.76 -25.22
C ALA A 85 -6.32 -2.65 -26.67
N GLU A 86 -5.33 -3.44 -27.08
CA GLU A 86 -4.86 -3.50 -28.48
C GLU A 86 -5.67 -4.48 -29.36
N ARG A 87 -6.85 -4.91 -28.90
CA ARG A 87 -7.80 -5.73 -29.66
C ARG A 87 -9.01 -4.90 -30.08
#